data_AF-A0A067PJH3-F1
#
_entry.id   AF-A0A067PJH3-F1
#
_cell.length_a   1.000
_cell.length_b   1.000
_cell.length_c   1.000
_cell.angle_alpha   90.00
_cell.angle_beta   90.00
_cell.angle_gamma   90.00
#
_symmetry.space_group_name_H-M   'P 1'
#
loop_
_entity.id
_entity.type
_entity.pdbx_description
1 polymer ?
#
loop_
_entity_poly.entity_id
_entity_poly.type
_entity_poly.pdbx_seq_one_letter_code
_entity_poly.pdbx_strand_id
1 'polypeptide(L)' 'MANLASTYWNQGRWKEAEGLDIAVMEATKRLLGEEHPNTLTSMANLASTYQNQGQWKEAEGL' A
#
# COMPACT_ATOMS: atom_id res chain seq x y z
N MET A 1 -7.60 12.64 -4.96
CA MET A 1 -6.52 12.35 -5.92
C MET A 1 -6.44 10.85 -6.10
N ALA A 2 -6.79 10.33 -7.27
CA ALA A 2 -6.54 8.92 -7.58
C ALA A 2 -5.03 8.78 -7.84
N ASN A 3 -4.32 8.09 -6.96
CA ASN A 3 -2.93 7.71 -7.21
C ASN A 3 -2.90 6.51 -8.18
N LEU A 4 -1.74 6.25 -8.79
CA LEU A 4 -1.60 5.19 -9.79
C LEU A 4 -1.94 3.80 -9.22
N ALA A 5 -1.63 3.55 -7.95
CA ALA A 5 -1.98 2.32 -7.24
C ALA A 5 -3.50 2.09 -7.19
N SER A 6 -4.29 3.10 -6.80
CA SER A 6 -5.76 3.01 -6.80
C SER A 6 -6.33 2.77 -8.19
N THR A 7 -5.69 3.29 -9.24
CA THR A 7 -6.11 3.04 -10.63
C THR A 7 -5.92 1.58 -11.00
N TYR A 8 -4.77 0.98 -10.66
CA TYR A 8 -4.51 -0.44 -10.89
C TYR A 8 -5.42 -1.33 -10.03
N TRP A 9 -5.65 -0.95 -8.78
CA TRP A 9 -6.56 -1.67 -7.89
C TRP A 9 -7.97 -1.76 -8.47
N ASN A 10 -8.52 -0.64 -8.96
CA ASN A 10 -9.84 -0.60 -9.60
C ASN A 10 -9.92 -1.40 -10.91
N GLN A 11 -8.78 -1.67 -11.55
CA GLN A 11 -8.69 -2.49 -12.77
C GLN A 11 -8.49 -3.99 -12.48
N GLY A 12 -8.43 -4.40 -11.21
CA GLY A 12 -8.08 -5.78 -10.82
C GLY A 12 -6.58 -6.10 -10.94
N ARG A 13 -5.74 -5.09 -11.18
CA ARG A 13 -4.29 -5.22 -11.36
C ARG A 13 -3.58 -5.10 -10.01
N TRP A 14 -3.91 -6.04 -9.12
CA TRP A 14 -3.53 -5.96 -7.71
C TRP A 14 -2.02 -6.08 -7.47
N LYS A 15 -1.30 -6.82 -8.31
CA LYS A 15 0.17 -6.96 -8.21
C LYS A 15 0.90 -5.66 -8.56
N GLU A 16 0.42 -4.91 -9.54
CA GLU A 16 1.00 -3.61 -9.85
C GLU A 16 0.63 -2.54 -8.81
N ALA A 17 -0.57 -2.62 -8.22
CA ALA A 17 -0.96 -1.77 -7.10
C ALA A 17 -0.06 -2.04 -5.88
N GLU A 18 0.14 -3.32 -5.52
CA GLU A 18 1.01 -3.76 -4.42
C GLU A 18 2.44 -3.22 -4.58
N GLY A 19 3.04 -3.39 -5.76
CA GLY A 19 4.41 -2.91 -6.00
C GLY A 19 4.54 -1.40 -5.84
N LEU A 20 3.52 -0.63 -6.22
CA LEU A 20 3.50 0.81 -6.00
C LEU A 20 3.32 1.18 -4.53
N ASP A 21 2.39 0.52 -3.83
CA ASP A 21 2.13 0.78 -2.42
C ASP A 21 3.36 0.46 -1.55
N ILE A 22 4.09 -0.63 -1.83
CA ILE A 22 5.37 -0.96 -1.17
C ILE A 22 6.40 0.14 -1.39
N ALA A 23 6.62 0.55 -2.65
CA ALA A 23 7.62 1.55 -2.97
C ALA A 23 7.32 2.91 -2.31
N VAL A 24 6.04 3.30 -2.25
CA VAL A 24 5.61 4.52 -1.56
C VAL A 24 5.81 4.39 -0.05
N MET A 25 5.38 3.29 0.55
CA MET A 25 5.54 3.03 1.99
C MET A 25 7.01 3.09 2.42
N GLU A 26 7.91 2.42 1.69
CA GLU A 26 9.34 2.44 2.01
C GLU A 26 9.94 3.84 1.87
N ALA A 27 9.57 4.57 0.81
CA ALA A 27 10.04 5.93 0.59
C ALA A 27 9.56 6.88 1.69
N THR A 28 8.28 6.81 2.07
CA THR A 28 7.73 7.65 3.14
C THR A 28 8.29 7.26 4.50
N LYS A 29 8.46 5.96 4.79
CA LYS A 29 9.08 5.48 6.03
C LYS A 29 10.51 6.00 6.15
N ARG A 30 11.29 5.96 5.07
CA ARG A 30 12.67 6.48 5.04
C ARG A 30 12.74 8.00 5.21
N LEU A 31 11.84 8.75 4.58
CA LEU A 31 11.89 10.22 4.53
C LEU A 31 11.23 10.89 5.74
N LEU A 32 10.13 10.33 6.22
CA LEU A 32 9.24 10.96 7.20
C LEU A 32 9.19 10.18 8.53
N GLY A 33 9.67 8.94 8.54
CA GLY A 33 9.57 8.04 9.69
C GLY A 33 8.35 7.14 9.66
N GLU A 34 8.35 6.15 10.55
CA GLU A 34 7.33 5.10 10.63
C GLU A 34 5.97 5.62 11.12
N GLU A 35 5.97 6.46 12.15
CA GLU A 35 4.75 6.99 12.76
C GLU A 35 4.14 8.17 11.98
N HIS A 36 4.79 8.63 10.92
CA HIS A 36 4.30 9.77 10.16
C HIS A 36 2.96 9.43 9.49
N PRO A 37 1.94 10.32 9.52
CA PRO A 37 0.61 10.04 8.98
C PRO A 37 0.60 9.51 7.53
N ASN A 38 1.50 10.02 6.68
CA ASN A 38 1.64 9.55 5.30
C ASN A 38 2.18 8.11 5.19
N THR A 39 3.08 7.70 6.10
CA THR A 39 3.58 6.32 6.15
C THR A 39 2.46 5.39 6.58
N LEU A 40 1.72 5.75 7.64
CA LEU A 40 0.55 4.98 8.11
C LEU A 40 -0.54 4.87 7.04
N THR A 41 -0.79 5.94 6.30
CA THR A 41 -1.75 5.93 5.17
C THR A 41 -1.30 4.98 4.06
N SER A 42 0.00 4.94 3.78
CA SER A 42 0.56 4.04 2.75
C SER A 42 0.51 2.58 3.20
N MET A 43 0.76 2.30 4.47
CA MET A 43 0.59 0.96 5.07
C MET A 43 -0.86 0.50 5.00
N ALA A 44 -1.83 1.37 5.31
CA ALA A 44 -3.25 1.06 5.20
C ALA A 44 -3.68 0.73 3.76
N ASN A 45 -3.14 1.46 2.76
CA ASN A 45 -3.39 1.16 1.35
C ASN A 45 -2.82 -0.21 0.96
N LEU A 46 -1.57 -0.49 1.35
CA LEU A 46 -0.93 -1.79 1.10
C LEU A 46 -1.69 -2.94 1.75
N ALA A 47 -2.14 -2.77 2.99
CA ALA A 47 -2.95 -3.76 3.70
C ALA A 47 -4.28 -4.03 2.96
N SER A 48 -4.95 -2.98 2.47
CA SER A 48 -6.15 -3.15 1.65
C SER A 48 -5.85 -3.92 0.36
N THR A 49 -4.75 -3.60 -0.32
CA THR A 49 -4.30 -4.32 -1.51
C THR A 49 -4.06 -5.82 -1.20
N TYR A 50 -3.42 -6.16 -0.07
CA TYR A 50 -3.24 -7.55 0.36
C TYR A 50 -4.55 -8.28 0.67
N GLN A 51 -5.49 -7.63 1.38
CA GLN A 51 -6.80 -8.23 1.68
C GLN A 51 -7.55 -8.61 0.41
N ASN A 52 -7.52 -7.75 -0.62
CA ASN A 52 -8.18 -8.03 -1.90
C ASN A 52 -7.50 -9.19 -2.65
N GLN A 53 -6.21 -9.42 -2.43
CA GLN A 53 -5.49 -10.59 -2.95
C GLN A 53 -5.68 -11.87 -2.12
N GLY A 54 -6.37 -11.79 -0.97
CA GLY A 54 -6.49 -12.91 -0.03
C GLY A 54 -5.24 -13.16 0.83
N GLN A 55 -4.30 -12.20 0.84
CA GLN A 55 -3.05 -12.24 1.60
C GLN A 55 -3.24 -11.67 3.00
N TRP A 56 -4.09 -12.31 3.81
CA TRP A 56 -4.51 -11.77 5.11
C TRP A 56 -3.37 -11.67 6.13
N LYS A 57 -2.39 -12.58 6.08
CA LYS A 57 -1.25 -12.58 7.02
C LYS A 57 -0.32 -11.40 6.76
N GLU A 58 -0.10 -11.09 5.48
CA GLU A 58 0.69 -9.96 5.04
C GLU A 58 -0.02 -8.64 5.36
N ALA A 59 -1.35 -8.60 5.26
CA ALA A 59 -2.14 -7.45 5.68
C ALA A 59 -2.11 -7.21 7.20
N GLU A 60 -2.12 -8.28 8.02
CA GLU A 60 -2.04 -8.19 9.49
C GLU A 60 -0.64 -7.78 9.98
N GLY A 61 0.39 -8.04 9.19
CA GLY A 61 1.79 -7.72 9.53
C GLY A 61 2.20 -6.26 9.27
N LEU A 62 1.32 -5.44 8.72
CA LEU A 62 1.51 -4.00 8.50
C LEU A 62 0.96 -3.22 9.69
#